data_AF-A0A256IYI0-F1
#
_entry.id   AF-A0A256IYI0-F1
#
_cell.length_a   1.000
_cell.length_b   1.000
_cell.length_c   1.000
_cell.angle_alpha   90.00
_cell.angle_beta   90.00
_cell.angle_gamma   90.00
#
_symmetry.space_group_name_H-M   'P 1'
#
loop_
_entity.id
_entity.type
_entity.pdbx_description
1 polymer ?
#
loop_
_entity_poly.entity_id
_entity_poly.type
_entity_poly.pdbx_seq_one_letter_code
_entity_poly.pdbx_strand_id
1 'polypeptide(L)'
;MIESGTVNSEEAIEAYYDNLRYVFEFVKTLLENVDGRVIISADHANALGEWNMWGHRAYVPFRAVREVPWDERDCVDKVTYEPDVGLADLRDDETTEDINERLRSLGYV
;
A
#
# COMPACT_ATOMS: atom_id res chain seq x y z
N MET A 1 4.26 -7.85 -19.17
CA MET A 1 4.89 -9.17 -18.92
C MET A 1 3.92 -10.30 -19.25
N ILE A 2 2.72 -10.35 -18.64
CA ILE A 2 1.69 -11.32 -19.04
C ILE A 2 1.19 -11.06 -20.47
N GLU A 3 0.78 -9.83 -20.77
CA GLU A 3 0.22 -9.47 -22.10
C GLU A 3 1.23 -9.64 -23.24
N SER A 4 2.53 -9.52 -22.93
CA SER A 4 3.64 -9.75 -23.86
C SER A 4 4.06 -11.22 -23.94
N GLY A 5 3.46 -12.12 -23.14
CA GLY A 5 3.82 -13.55 -23.06
C GLY A 5 5.17 -13.84 -22.42
N THR A 6 5.82 -12.84 -21.82
CA THR A 6 7.15 -12.95 -21.20
C THR A 6 7.11 -13.72 -19.88
N VAL A 7 5.97 -13.66 -19.19
CA VAL A 7 5.71 -14.33 -17.91
C VAL A 7 4.34 -15.02 -18.04
N ASN A 8 4.19 -16.20 -17.45
CA ASN A 8 2.90 -16.90 -17.42
C ASN A 8 2.05 -16.44 -16.21
N SER A 9 0.74 -16.71 -16.24
CA SER A 9 -0.18 -16.23 -15.21
C SER A 9 0.14 -16.72 -13.80
N GLU A 10 0.58 -17.97 -13.66
CA GLU A 10 0.91 -18.56 -12.35
C GLU A 10 2.13 -17.86 -11.75
N GLU A 11 3.17 -17.63 -12.55
CA GLU A 11 4.38 -16.93 -12.12
C GLU A 11 4.09 -15.49 -11.69
N ALA A 12 3.24 -14.76 -12.41
CA ALA A 12 2.86 -13.40 -12.01
C ALA A 12 2.02 -13.37 -10.73
N ILE A 13 1.13 -14.35 -10.53
CA ILE A 13 0.31 -14.47 -9.32
C ILE A 13 1.20 -14.78 -8.11
N GLU A 14 2.16 -15.70 -8.23
CA GLU A 14 3.10 -15.97 -7.15
C GLU A 14 3.97 -14.75 -6.82
N ALA A 15 4.49 -14.05 -7.84
CA ALA A 15 5.24 -12.82 -7.62
C ALA A 15 4.41 -11.73 -6.92
N TYR A 16 3.10 -11.64 -7.20
CA TYR A 16 2.19 -10.75 -6.49
C TYR A 16 2.07 -11.14 -5.01
N TYR A 17 1.93 -12.43 -4.70
CA TYR A 17 1.88 -12.90 -3.31
C TYR A 17 3.23 -12.73 -2.59
N ASP A 18 4.35 -12.88 -3.27
CA ASP A 18 5.68 -12.63 -2.69
C ASP A 18 5.84 -11.17 -2.25
N ASN A 19 5.32 -10.22 -3.03
CA ASN A 19 5.30 -8.82 -2.63
C ASN A 19 4.48 -8.62 -1.34
N LEU A 20 3.30 -9.24 -1.24
CA LEU A 20 2.48 -9.18 -0.03
C LEU A 20 3.17 -9.81 1.19
N ARG A 21 3.82 -10.97 1.01
CA ARG A 21 4.59 -11.64 2.08
C ARG A 21 5.68 -10.72 2.62
N TYR A 22 6.42 -10.06 1.74
CA TYR A 22 7.44 -9.08 2.10
C TYR A 22 6.86 -7.89 2.87
N VAL A 23 5.81 -7.25 2.35
CA VAL A 23 5.18 -6.09 3.01
C VAL A 23 4.60 -6.47 4.39
N PHE A 24 4.03 -7.67 4.53
CA PHE A 24 3.46 -8.10 5.80
C PHE A 24 4.48 -8.28 6.92
N GLU A 25 5.76 -8.46 6.62
CA GLU A 25 6.81 -8.42 7.66
C GLU A 25 6.88 -7.04 8.33
N PHE A 26 6.82 -5.96 7.53
CA PHE A 26 6.84 -4.58 8.04
C PHE A 26 5.53 -4.20 8.70
N VAL A 27 4.39 -4.60 8.13
CA VAL A 27 3.07 -4.39 8.75
C VAL A 27 3.04 -5.04 10.13
N LYS A 28 3.57 -6.25 10.26
CA LYS A 28 3.68 -6.92 11.57
C LYS A 28 4.53 -6.10 12.54
N THR A 29 5.72 -5.65 12.14
CA THR A 29 6.56 -4.79 12.98
C THR A 29 5.80 -3.55 13.46
N LEU A 30 5.07 -2.87 12.55
CA LEU A 30 4.25 -1.72 12.89
C LEU A 30 3.17 -2.08 13.92
N LEU A 31 2.38 -3.12 13.67
CA LEU A 31 1.27 -3.53 14.55
C LEU A 31 1.73 -3.95 15.95
N GLU A 32 2.99 -4.39 16.10
CA GLU A 32 3.59 -4.74 17.39
C GLU A 32 4.22 -3.54 18.12
N ASN A 33 4.32 -2.37 17.48
CA ASN A 33 5.03 -1.20 17.99
C ASN A 33 4.21 0.11 17.87
N VAL A 34 2.88 0.02 17.92
CA VAL A 34 1.98 1.17 17.99
C VAL A 34 0.86 0.91 18.97
N ASP A 35 0.43 1.94 19.69
CA ASP A 35 -0.71 1.88 20.59
C ASP A 35 -2.00 2.35 19.90
N GLY A 36 -3.09 1.61 20.13
CA GLY A 36 -4.44 2.02 19.75
C GLY A 36 -5.04 1.18 18.61
N ARG A 37 -6.12 1.71 18.01
CA ARG A 37 -6.80 1.03 16.91
C ARG A 37 -6.15 1.37 15.58
N VAL A 38 -5.66 0.35 14.90
CA VAL A 38 -5.06 0.44 13.56
C VAL A 38 -6.04 -0.13 12.55
N ILE A 39 -6.20 0.57 11.43
CA ILE A 39 -6.95 0.09 10.26
C ILE A 39 -5.95 -0.09 9.12
N ILE A 40 -5.89 -1.29 8.55
CA ILE A 40 -5.09 -1.59 7.37
C ILE A 40 -6.02 -1.63 6.17
N SER A 41 -5.71 -0.82 5.16
CA SER A 41 -6.42 -0.78 3.89
C SER A 41 -5.44 -0.53 2.74
N ALA A 42 -5.96 -0.46 1.52
CA ALA A 42 -5.21 -0.12 0.33
C ALA A 42 -5.92 1.00 -0.44
N ASP A 43 -5.17 1.77 -1.21
CA ASP A 43 -5.67 2.80 -2.11
C ASP A 43 -6.43 2.20 -3.30
N HIS A 44 -5.98 1.05 -3.79
CA HIS A 44 -6.65 0.27 -4.83
C HIS A 44 -6.39 -1.24 -4.70
N ALA A 45 -7.11 -2.04 -5.49
CA ALA A 45 -6.84 -3.47 -5.65
C ALA A 45 -6.09 -3.76 -6.97
N ASN A 46 -5.85 -5.02 -7.28
CA ASN A 46 -5.06 -5.42 -8.45
C ASN A 46 -5.67 -6.66 -9.11
N ALA A 47 -6.06 -6.56 -10.38
CA ALA A 47 -6.57 -7.70 -11.12
C ALA A 47 -5.46 -8.70 -11.45
N LEU A 48 -5.78 -9.98 -11.29
CA LEU A 48 -4.90 -11.14 -11.49
C LEU A 48 -5.46 -12.08 -12.58
N GLY A 49 -6.10 -11.50 -13.60
CA GLY A 49 -6.65 -12.21 -14.76
C GLY A 49 -8.17 -12.15 -14.88
N GLU A 50 -8.87 -11.54 -13.91
CA GLU A 50 -10.32 -11.33 -14.00
C GLU A 50 -10.66 -10.55 -15.28
N TRP A 51 -11.61 -11.06 -16.06
CA TRP A 51 -12.01 -10.47 -17.34
C TRP A 51 -10.83 -10.26 -18.32
N ASN A 52 -9.82 -11.12 -18.24
CA ASN A 52 -8.57 -11.03 -19.01
C ASN A 52 -7.80 -9.72 -18.75
N MET A 53 -7.97 -9.13 -17.56
CA MET A 53 -7.29 -7.92 -17.13
C MET A 53 -6.22 -8.24 -16.07
N TRP A 54 -5.09 -7.54 -16.18
CA TRP A 54 -3.98 -7.60 -15.24
C TRP A 54 -3.63 -6.20 -14.76
N GLY A 55 -3.36 -6.05 -13.46
CA GLY A 55 -3.03 -4.76 -12.88
C GLY A 55 -4.25 -3.94 -12.46
N HIS A 56 -4.07 -2.61 -12.40
CA HIS A 56 -5.09 -1.64 -11.98
C HIS A 56 -5.23 -0.50 -12.99
N ARG A 57 -5.68 -0.82 -14.21
CA ARG A 57 -5.85 0.18 -15.28
C ARG A 57 -6.83 1.30 -14.84
N ALA A 58 -6.50 2.54 -15.21
CA ALA A 58 -7.33 3.69 -14.90
C ALA A 58 -8.75 3.57 -15.48
N TYR A 59 -9.72 4.15 -14.76
CA TYR A 59 -11.13 4.22 -15.16
C TYR A 59 -11.86 2.87 -15.30
N VAL A 60 -11.31 1.80 -14.73
CA VAL A 60 -11.96 0.48 -14.72
C VAL A 60 -12.89 0.36 -13.51
N PRO A 61 -14.22 0.16 -13.70
CA PRO A 61 -15.17 0.21 -12.59
C PRO A 61 -15.39 -1.14 -11.87
N PHE A 62 -14.65 -2.19 -12.22
CA PHE A 62 -14.86 -3.54 -11.68
C PHE A 62 -14.31 -3.73 -10.27
N ARG A 63 -14.92 -4.64 -9.49
CA ARG A 63 -14.53 -4.94 -8.10
C ARG A 63 -13.08 -5.36 -7.95
N ALA A 64 -12.54 -6.14 -8.89
CA ALA A 64 -11.16 -6.66 -8.84
C ALA A 64 -10.06 -5.58 -8.72
N VAL A 65 -10.35 -4.31 -9.03
CA VAL A 65 -9.40 -3.19 -8.89
C VAL A 65 -9.84 -2.14 -7.86
N ARG A 66 -10.99 -2.35 -7.19
CA ARG A 66 -11.61 -1.38 -6.26
C ARG A 66 -11.93 -1.94 -4.89
N GLU A 67 -12.07 -3.26 -4.77
CA GLU A 67 -12.39 -3.92 -3.51
C GLU A 67 -11.10 -4.15 -2.72
N VAL A 68 -10.90 -3.32 -1.70
CA VAL A 68 -9.71 -3.29 -0.85
C VAL A 68 -10.01 -3.84 0.53
N PRO A 69 -9.01 -4.36 1.26
CA PRO A 69 -9.21 -4.84 2.62
C PRO A 69 -9.59 -3.69 3.57
N TRP A 70 -10.31 -4.05 4.62
CA TRP A 70 -10.53 -3.22 5.80
C TRP A 70 -10.30 -4.11 7.01
N ASP A 71 -9.05 -4.18 7.48
CA ASP A 71 -8.65 -5.01 8.61
C ASP A 71 -8.42 -4.12 9.84
N GLU A 72 -9.29 -4.28 10.84
CA GLU A 72 -9.22 -3.52 12.10
C GLU A 72 -8.46 -4.34 13.15
N ARG A 73 -7.49 -3.69 13.80
CA ARG A 73 -6.66 -4.29 14.86
C ARG A 73 -6.59 -3.36 16.06
N ASP A 74 -6.75 -3.91 17.26
CA ASP A 74 -6.37 -3.22 18.48
C ASP A 74 -4.92 -3.61 18.83
N CYS A 75 -4.03 -2.63 18.86
CA CYS A 75 -2.59 -2.79 19.01
C CYS A 75 -2.09 -2.21 20.35
N VAL A 76 -1.01 -2.80 20.84
CA VAL A 76 -0.27 -2.35 22.02
C VAL A 76 1.20 -2.28 21.64
N ASP A 77 1.82 -1.14 21.92
CA ASP A 77 3.24 -0.92 21.66
C ASP A 77 4.10 -1.79 22.58
N LYS A 78 4.85 -2.73 22.00
CA LYS A 78 5.80 -3.60 22.71
C LYS A 78 7.18 -2.97 22.88
N VAL A 79 7.45 -1.83 22.23
CA VAL A 79 8.73 -1.11 22.27
C VAL A 79 9.90 -2.03 21.88
N THR A 80 9.70 -2.85 20.85
CA THR A 80 10.70 -3.79 20.31
C THR A 80 11.42 -3.28 19.08
N TYR A 81 10.95 -2.17 18.50
CA TYR A 81 11.52 -1.55 17.31
C TYR A 81 11.56 -0.03 17.45
N GLU A 82 12.75 0.54 17.29
CA GLU A 82 12.94 1.99 17.14
C GLU A 82 13.39 2.25 15.68
N PRO A 83 12.70 3.13 14.92
CA PRO A 83 13.11 3.47 13.57
C PRO A 83 14.51 4.09 13.54
N ASP A 84 15.36 3.64 12.61
CA ASP A 84 16.72 4.20 12.40
C ASP A 84 16.70 5.52 11.60
N VAL A 85 15.52 6.07 11.32
CA VAL A 85 15.32 7.33 10.61
C VAL A 85 14.70 8.35 11.56
N GLY A 86 15.38 9.47 11.76
CA GLY A 86 14.78 10.58 12.48
C GLY A 86 13.68 11.23 11.65
N LEU A 87 12.61 11.71 12.29
CA LEU A 87 11.59 12.53 11.61
C LEU A 87 12.19 13.74 10.87
N ALA A 88 13.36 14.21 11.31
CA ALA A 88 14.11 15.27 10.65
C ALA A 88 14.73 14.82 9.31
N ASP A 89 15.10 13.55 9.19
CA ASP A 89 15.68 12.96 7.98
C ASP A 89 14.61 12.61 6.93
N LEU A 90 13.35 12.48 7.37
CA LEU A 90 12.17 12.24 6.52
C LEU A 90 11.50 13.52 6.01
N ARG A 91 11.92 14.70 6.51
CA ARG A 91 11.48 15.97 5.95
C ARG A 91 12.28 16.21 4.67
N ASP A 92 11.62 16.04 3.53
CA ASP A 92 12.09 16.72 2.32
C ASP A 92 12.20 18.22 2.62
N ASP A 93 13.13 18.91 1.96
CA ASP A 93 13.21 20.39 1.90
C ASP A 93 11.96 21.01 1.21
N GLU A 94 10.80 20.33 1.23
CA GLU A 94 9.52 20.84 0.79
C GLU A 94 9.13 22.03 1.66
N THR A 95 8.93 23.16 1.01
CA THR A 95 8.43 24.35 1.68
C THR A 95 6.97 24.14 2.08
N THR A 96 6.50 24.94 3.04
CA THR A 96 5.06 24.98 3.37
C THR A 96 4.19 25.34 2.16
N GLU A 97 4.76 26.01 1.15
CA GLU A 97 4.06 26.36 -0.08
C GLU A 97 3.85 25.13 -0.98
N ASP A 98 4.87 24.28 -1.14
CA ASP A 98 4.78 23.01 -1.87
C ASP A 98 3.72 22.08 -1.27
N ILE A 99 3.70 21.97 0.07
CA ILE A 99 2.70 21.18 0.80
C ILE A 99 1.29 21.70 0.53
N ASN A 100 1.09 23.02 0.58
CA ASN A 100 -0.23 23.62 0.34
C ASN A 100 -0.69 23.46 -1.11
N GLU A 101 0.20 23.58 -2.09
CA GLU A 101 -0.13 23.35 -3.50
C GLU A 101 -0.55 21.89 -3.75
N ARG A 102 0.16 20.92 -3.15
CA ARG A 102 -0.22 19.51 -3.18
C ARG A 102 -1.59 19.29 -2.53
N LEU A 103 -1.84 19.87 -1.36
CA LEU A 103 -3.12 19.74 -0.66
C LEU A 103 -4.28 20.38 -1.43
N ARG A 104 -4.09 21.53 -2.11
CA ARG A 104 -5.09 22.11 -3.02
C ARG A 104 -5.40 21.18 -4.19
N SER A 105 -4.37 20.58 -4.79
CA SER A 105 -4.52 19.63 -5.89
C SER A 105 -5.29 18.38 -5.48
N LEU A 106 -5.17 17.98 -4.21
CA LEU A 106 -5.91 16.88 -3.59
C LEU A 106 -7.29 17.29 -3.04
N GLY A 107 -7.62 18.58 -3.04
CA GLY A 107 -8.92 19.11 -2.59
C GLY A 107 -9.09 19.26 -1.07
N TYR A 108 -7.99 19.29 -0.31
CA TYR A 108 -8.03 19.44 1.15
C TYR A 108 -8.09 20.91 1.63
N VAL A 109 -7.62 21.87 0.83
CA VAL A 109 -7.56 23.32 1.13
C VAL A 109 -7.87 24.18 -0.09
#